data_AF-A0A537W6F6-F1
#
_entry.id   AF-A0A537W6F6-F1
#
_cell.length_a   1.000
_cell.length_b   1.000
_cell.length_c   1.000
_cell.angle_alpha   90.00
_cell.angle_beta   90.00
_cell.angle_gamma   90.00
#
_symmetry.space_group_name_H-M   'P 1'
#
loop_
_entity.id
_entity.type
_entity.pdbx_description
1 polymer ?
#
loop_
_entity_poly.entity_id
_entity_poly.type
_entity_poly.pdbx_seq_one_letter_code
_entity_poly.pdbx_strand_id
1 'polypeptide(L)'
;MRAAVNASITTIVVALGLALGTAAVLRWTTFGTSMRAVADDPDAARLWGINVNRVMAVSWVAGSAMGAIAGVLITPRINFDPSSLTIVVIDAFTAALIGRLTSLPWTVVGAMFLGLAETYPRIFSSTAGMGQAVTFALVLLTLAILFRPGARLAQRISAAREYAPVPATDNAPVRRMIAIEAIGLAVFAPVLLSSYYQSLAAYALIVGLIVLSLVVLTGLVGQVSFCQYSFAAIGAFTVGSLVGGHGWSFWPALVLGVVFSIGVGVLVGIPALRLSGLFLAILTIAVALFFDKFLLAPGTWDSFSGGISSWTVGRPSFLGASLAGSYAFYVFTLGVFLLAALAVWNLSRSKTGRVLRAIRNSEIAAATSGVNLTAWKLVAFGISAGLAGLAGGLLAAAVGSVSAGAYGFQQSLSVVAIAIVVGVRSVAAAAVGGIFLIFGPELLTHTPLSTLWFPLIVGALLIVQVILTPQGVVPDWQERFRRRFPPPPRFPDAPEPATLPKLAASEAPTMVKV
;
A
#
# COMPACT_ATOMS: atom_id res chain seq x y z
N MET A 1 20.08 -21.97 31.83
CA MET A 1 21.24 -21.36 31.13
C MET A 1 21.83 -22.25 30.03
N ARG A 2 22.28 -23.49 30.30
CA ARG A 2 22.87 -24.39 29.28
C ARG A 2 21.96 -24.67 28.07
N ALA A 3 20.66 -24.91 28.27
CA ALA A 3 19.71 -25.14 27.18
C ALA A 3 19.56 -23.92 26.24
N ALA A 4 19.54 -22.71 26.80
CA ALA A 4 19.44 -21.46 26.02
C ALA A 4 20.72 -21.17 25.21
N VAL A 5 21.88 -21.48 25.79
CA VAL A 5 23.18 -21.38 25.10
C VAL A 5 23.25 -22.39 23.96
N ASN A 6 22.88 -23.65 24.21
CA ASN A 6 22.85 -24.69 23.18
C ASN A 6 21.92 -24.33 22.03
N ALA A 7 20.70 -23.87 22.33
CA ALA A 7 19.77 -23.40 21.29
C ALA A 7 20.38 -22.27 20.44
N SER A 8 21.12 -21.34 21.06
CA SER A 8 21.78 -20.25 20.35
C SER A 8 22.92 -20.71 19.45
N ILE A 9 23.72 -21.66 19.92
CA ILE A 9 24.79 -22.28 19.11
C ILE A 9 24.16 -23.02 17.92
N THR A 10 23.10 -23.80 18.14
CA THR A 10 22.39 -24.49 17.05
C THR A 10 21.88 -23.50 16.00
N THR A 11 21.25 -22.40 16.40
CA THR A 11 20.79 -21.36 15.46
C THR A 11 21.94 -20.80 14.62
N ILE A 12 23.08 -20.48 15.24
CA ILE A 12 24.25 -19.91 14.54
C ILE A 12 24.85 -20.93 13.56
N VAL A 13 25.03 -22.18 14.00
CA VAL A 13 25.61 -23.24 13.16
C VAL A 13 24.72 -23.52 11.94
N VAL A 14 23.40 -23.64 12.15
CA VAL A 14 22.46 -23.87 11.04
C VAL A 14 22.40 -22.66 10.11
N ALA A 15 22.38 -21.44 10.64
CA ALA A 15 22.39 -20.23 9.82
C ALA A 15 23.65 -20.10 8.95
N LEU A 16 24.83 -20.36 9.53
CA LEU A 16 26.09 -20.36 8.78
C LEU A 16 26.13 -21.48 7.73
N GLY A 17 25.66 -22.68 8.09
CA GLY A 17 25.55 -23.80 7.16
C GLY A 17 24.64 -23.49 5.97
N LEU A 18 23.46 -22.90 6.21
CA LEU A 18 22.55 -22.45 5.16
C LEU A 18 23.16 -21.34 4.29
N ALA A 19 23.84 -20.37 4.90
CA ALA A 19 24.50 -19.29 4.16
C ALA A 19 25.62 -19.84 3.25
N LEU A 20 26.47 -20.73 3.76
CA LEU A 20 27.55 -21.36 2.98
C LEU A 20 26.99 -22.28 1.89
N GLY A 21 25.96 -23.07 2.20
CA GLY A 21 25.29 -23.93 1.23
C GLY A 21 24.65 -23.12 0.10
N THR A 22 23.97 -22.02 0.44
CA THR A 22 23.38 -21.11 -0.56
C THR A 22 24.47 -20.43 -1.40
N ALA A 23 25.57 -20.00 -0.78
CA ALA A 23 26.71 -19.43 -1.50
C ALA A 23 27.33 -20.42 -2.49
N ALA A 24 27.50 -21.68 -2.07
CA ALA A 24 28.01 -22.77 -2.89
C ALA A 24 27.09 -23.02 -4.09
N VAL A 25 25.77 -23.11 -3.86
CA VAL A 25 24.78 -23.28 -4.94
C VAL A 25 24.84 -22.12 -5.92
N LEU A 26 24.82 -20.87 -5.45
CA LEU A 26 24.82 -19.69 -6.34
C LEU A 26 26.13 -19.53 -7.14
N ARG A 27 27.27 -19.92 -6.57
CA ARG A 27 28.59 -19.77 -7.21
C ARG A 27 28.98 -20.92 -8.12
N TRP A 28 28.72 -22.16 -7.70
CA TRP A 28 29.30 -23.34 -8.33
C TRP A 28 28.32 -24.17 -9.17
N THR A 29 27.01 -23.89 -9.11
CA THR A 29 26.03 -24.65 -9.89
C THR A 29 25.55 -23.91 -11.14
N THR A 30 25.16 -24.68 -12.16
CA THR A 30 24.50 -24.17 -13.38
C THR A 30 23.14 -23.53 -13.09
N PHE A 31 22.49 -23.93 -12.01
CA PHE A 31 21.30 -23.26 -11.50
C PHE A 31 21.62 -21.84 -11.03
N GLY A 32 22.72 -21.67 -10.30
CA GLY A 32 23.19 -20.35 -9.83
C GLY A 32 23.58 -19.39 -10.96
N THR A 33 24.17 -19.89 -12.05
CA THR A 33 24.43 -19.06 -13.24
C THR A 33 23.15 -18.70 -13.98
N SER A 34 22.22 -19.65 -14.13
CA SER A 34 20.89 -19.40 -14.72
C SER A 34 20.10 -18.37 -13.92
N MET A 35 20.15 -18.45 -12.58
CA MET A 35 19.48 -17.50 -11.68
C MET A 35 20.03 -16.09 -11.81
N ARG A 36 21.36 -15.93 -11.99
CA ARG A 36 21.99 -14.62 -12.25
C ARG A 36 21.58 -14.06 -13.61
N ALA A 37 21.59 -14.88 -14.66
CA ALA A 37 21.16 -14.47 -16.00
C ALA A 37 19.69 -13.99 -16.00
N VAL A 38 18.81 -14.73 -15.32
CA VAL A 38 17.39 -14.36 -15.15
C VAL A 38 17.22 -13.08 -14.33
N ALA A 39 18.06 -12.85 -13.32
CA ALA A 39 18.00 -11.66 -12.48
C ALA A 39 18.47 -10.39 -13.22
N ASP A 40 19.41 -10.53 -14.16
CA ASP A 40 19.90 -9.42 -14.98
C ASP A 40 18.89 -9.05 -16.08
N ASP A 41 18.49 -10.02 -16.90
CA ASP A 41 17.48 -9.84 -17.96
C ASP A 41 16.73 -11.15 -18.23
N PRO A 42 15.47 -11.28 -17.75
CA PRO A 42 14.67 -12.47 -17.98
C PRO A 42 14.39 -12.74 -19.46
N ASP A 43 14.24 -11.71 -20.28
CA ASP A 43 13.88 -11.86 -21.70
C ASP A 43 15.10 -12.27 -22.51
N ALA A 44 16.27 -11.68 -22.23
CA ALA A 44 17.53 -12.18 -22.79
C ALA A 44 17.78 -13.64 -22.37
N ALA A 45 17.58 -13.99 -21.09
CA ALA A 45 17.76 -15.36 -20.61
C ALA A 45 16.88 -16.39 -21.36
N ARG A 46 15.65 -16.01 -21.73
CA ARG A 46 14.77 -16.87 -22.57
C ARG A 46 15.35 -17.13 -23.95
N LEU A 47 15.95 -16.10 -24.57
CA LEU A 47 16.61 -16.24 -25.88
C LEU A 47 17.80 -17.21 -25.83
N TRP A 48 18.49 -17.28 -24.68
CA TRP A 48 19.56 -18.26 -24.41
C TRP A 48 19.04 -19.66 -24.04
N GLY A 49 17.73 -19.91 -24.14
CA GLY A 49 17.12 -21.22 -23.85
C GLY A 49 16.92 -21.51 -22.36
N ILE A 50 17.12 -20.53 -21.47
CA ILE A 50 16.89 -20.70 -20.04
C ILE A 50 15.38 -20.67 -19.78
N ASN A 51 14.87 -21.74 -19.16
CA ASN A 51 13.48 -21.78 -18.71
C ASN A 51 13.30 -20.90 -17.46
N VAL A 52 13.04 -19.60 -17.69
CA VAL A 52 12.84 -18.59 -16.65
C VAL A 52 11.79 -19.01 -15.62
N ASN A 53 10.68 -19.59 -16.07
CA ASN A 53 9.59 -19.99 -15.18
C ASN A 53 10.06 -21.06 -14.18
N ARG A 54 10.86 -22.04 -14.66
CA ARG A 54 11.45 -23.06 -13.79
C ARG A 54 12.47 -22.48 -12.84
N VAL A 55 13.34 -21.58 -13.31
CA VAL A 55 14.35 -20.93 -12.46
C VAL A 55 13.67 -20.14 -11.35
N MET A 56 12.68 -19.30 -11.70
CA MET A 56 11.88 -18.56 -10.72
C MET A 56 11.17 -19.47 -9.73
N ALA A 57 10.53 -20.55 -10.20
CA ALA A 57 9.83 -21.49 -9.33
C ALA A 57 10.76 -22.18 -8.31
N VAL A 58 11.94 -22.64 -8.75
CA VAL A 58 12.93 -23.26 -7.86
C VAL A 58 13.47 -22.24 -6.86
N SER A 59 13.74 -20.99 -7.29
CA SER A 59 14.15 -19.92 -6.38
C SER A 59 13.08 -19.62 -5.31
N TRP A 60 11.80 -19.62 -5.68
CA TRP A 60 10.70 -19.47 -4.72
C TRP A 60 10.65 -20.63 -3.72
N VAL A 61 10.75 -21.87 -4.19
CA VAL A 61 10.78 -23.06 -3.32
C VAL A 61 11.97 -23.01 -2.36
N ALA A 62 13.17 -22.70 -2.85
CA ALA A 62 14.37 -22.59 -2.01
C ALA A 62 14.24 -21.47 -0.97
N GLY A 63 13.71 -20.30 -1.37
CA GLY A 63 13.43 -19.18 -0.47
C GLY A 63 12.43 -19.55 0.62
N SER A 64 11.30 -20.17 0.26
CA SER A 64 10.28 -20.63 1.21
C SER A 64 10.81 -21.70 2.16
N ALA A 65 11.62 -22.65 1.67
CA ALA A 65 12.25 -23.66 2.51
C ALA A 65 13.21 -23.05 3.54
N MET A 66 14.05 -22.10 3.12
CA MET A 66 14.94 -21.36 4.05
C MET A 66 14.15 -20.54 5.07
N GLY A 67 13.07 -19.87 4.63
CA GLY A 67 12.17 -19.13 5.52
C GLY A 67 11.49 -20.02 6.55
N ALA A 68 11.05 -21.22 6.17
CA ALA A 68 10.47 -22.20 7.08
C ALA A 68 11.48 -22.66 8.14
N ILE A 69 12.72 -22.97 7.72
CA ILE A 69 13.80 -23.33 8.67
C ILE A 69 14.10 -22.17 9.62
N ALA A 70 14.19 -20.94 9.12
CA ALA A 70 14.38 -19.75 9.96
C ALA A 70 13.24 -19.57 10.97
N GLY A 71 11.99 -19.79 10.54
CA GLY A 71 10.80 -19.79 11.41
C GLY A 71 10.89 -20.82 12.54
N VAL A 72 11.28 -22.07 12.24
CA VAL A 72 11.47 -23.11 13.26
C VAL A 72 12.56 -22.71 14.27
N LEU A 73 13.65 -22.10 13.80
CA LEU A 73 14.77 -21.71 14.66
C LEU A 73 14.46 -20.49 15.55
N ILE A 74 13.59 -19.57 15.11
CA ILE A 74 13.26 -18.37 15.87
C ILE A 74 12.11 -18.59 16.86
N THR A 75 11.20 -19.53 16.56
CA THR A 75 9.99 -19.81 17.36
C THR A 75 10.27 -20.04 18.85
N PRO A 76 11.35 -20.70 19.31
CA PRO A 76 11.60 -20.85 20.75
C PRO A 76 11.92 -19.53 21.47
N ARG A 77 12.15 -18.43 20.74
CA ARG A 77 12.57 -17.12 21.28
C ARG A 77 11.50 -16.05 21.21
N ILE A 78 10.53 -16.23 20.32
CA ILE A 78 9.42 -15.31 20.13
C ILE A 78 8.12 -16.07 20.35
N ASN A 79 7.01 -15.38 20.56
CA ASN A 79 5.73 -16.07 20.61
C ASN A 79 5.42 -16.71 19.25
N PHE A 80 4.90 -17.94 19.29
CA PHE A 80 4.45 -18.62 18.08
C PHE A 80 3.08 -18.08 17.67
N ASP A 81 3.08 -16.92 17.03
CA ASP A 81 1.88 -16.32 16.47
C ASP A 81 2.18 -15.68 15.09
N PRO A 82 1.18 -15.59 14.20
CA PRO A 82 1.37 -15.06 12.85
C PRO A 82 1.87 -13.61 12.80
N SER A 83 1.51 -12.79 13.81
CA SER A 83 1.87 -11.37 13.84
C SER A 83 3.35 -11.21 14.14
N SER A 84 3.85 -11.93 15.15
CA SER A 84 5.28 -11.95 15.50
C SER A 84 6.14 -12.45 14.35
N LEU A 85 5.73 -13.52 13.66
CA LEU A 85 6.46 -14.06 12.50
C LEU A 85 6.46 -13.12 11.28
N THR A 86 5.38 -12.35 11.08
CA THR A 86 5.31 -11.37 9.96
C THR A 86 6.31 -10.23 10.15
N ILE A 87 6.59 -9.82 11.39
CA ILE A 87 7.55 -8.75 11.68
C ILE A 87 8.99 -9.18 11.31
N VAL A 88 9.34 -10.46 11.51
CA VAL A 88 10.68 -11.00 11.20
C VAL A 88 11.05 -10.85 9.72
N VAL A 89 10.06 -10.88 8.82
CA VAL A 89 10.27 -10.68 7.38
C VAL A 89 10.95 -9.34 7.10
N ILE A 90 10.68 -8.33 7.92
CA ILE A 90 11.16 -6.96 7.74
C ILE A 90 12.61 -6.83 8.19
N ASP A 91 12.97 -7.49 9.29
CA ASP A 91 14.36 -7.57 9.75
C ASP A 91 15.22 -8.32 8.72
N ALA A 92 14.67 -9.38 8.12
CA ALA A 92 15.31 -10.11 7.02
C ALA A 92 15.52 -9.23 5.78
N PHE A 93 14.52 -8.42 5.38
CA PHE A 93 14.67 -7.46 4.28
C PHE A 93 15.70 -6.37 4.61
N THR A 94 15.76 -5.91 5.86
CA THR A 94 16.74 -4.92 6.32
C THR A 94 18.16 -5.46 6.23
N ALA A 95 18.37 -6.71 6.66
CA ALA A 95 19.66 -7.39 6.50
C ALA A 95 20.03 -7.56 5.01
N ALA A 96 19.08 -7.97 4.18
CA ALA A 96 19.29 -8.12 2.73
C ALA A 96 19.61 -6.78 2.06
N LEU A 97 19.03 -5.68 2.55
CA LEU A 97 19.28 -4.32 2.08
C LEU A 97 20.71 -3.85 2.42
N ILE A 98 21.24 -4.18 3.60
CA ILE A 98 22.66 -3.94 3.94
C ILE A 98 23.57 -4.65 2.92
N GLY A 99 23.21 -5.88 2.54
CA GLY A 99 23.88 -6.65 1.48
C GLY A 99 23.56 -6.21 0.04
N ARG A 100 22.85 -5.08 -0.13
CA ARG A 100 22.45 -4.48 -1.41
C ARG A 100 21.59 -5.38 -2.32
N LEU A 101 21.00 -6.45 -1.77
CA LEU A 101 20.31 -7.52 -2.50
C LEU A 101 21.17 -8.29 -3.53
N THR A 102 22.47 -8.01 -3.60
CA THR A 102 23.40 -8.64 -4.58
C THR A 102 24.47 -9.48 -3.92
N SER A 103 24.74 -9.26 -2.62
CA SER A 103 25.86 -9.90 -1.94
C SER A 103 25.43 -10.65 -0.68
N LEU A 104 25.48 -11.97 -0.77
CA LEU A 104 25.14 -12.86 0.35
C LEU A 104 26.07 -12.69 1.56
N PRO A 105 27.41 -12.55 1.42
CA PRO A 105 28.29 -12.37 2.59
C PRO A 105 27.97 -11.10 3.38
N TRP A 106 27.75 -9.98 2.69
CA TRP A 106 27.36 -8.72 3.32
C TRP A 106 25.94 -8.75 3.90
N THR A 107 25.06 -9.58 3.35
CA THR A 107 23.74 -9.83 3.94
C THR A 107 23.88 -10.55 5.29
N VAL A 108 24.75 -11.55 5.40
CA VAL A 108 25.00 -12.28 6.66
C VAL A 108 25.63 -11.35 7.70
N VAL A 109 26.66 -10.60 7.31
CA VAL A 109 27.29 -9.61 8.20
C VAL A 109 26.27 -8.55 8.63
N GLY A 110 25.46 -8.07 7.69
CA GLY A 110 24.38 -7.13 7.96
C GLY A 110 23.33 -7.68 8.92
N ALA A 111 22.94 -8.95 8.79
CA ALA A 111 22.01 -9.62 9.70
C ALA A 111 22.59 -9.72 11.13
N MET A 112 23.86 -10.11 11.25
CA MET A 112 24.53 -10.18 12.56
C MET A 112 24.62 -8.79 13.21
N PHE A 113 25.00 -7.78 12.44
CA PHE A 113 25.06 -6.40 12.91
C PHE A 113 23.68 -5.88 13.32
N LEU A 114 22.65 -6.10 12.50
CA LEU A 114 21.27 -5.72 12.80
C LEU A 114 20.78 -6.35 14.12
N GLY A 115 20.96 -7.66 14.30
CA GLY A 115 20.55 -8.35 15.52
C GLY A 115 21.27 -7.83 16.77
N LEU A 116 22.56 -7.54 16.68
CA LEU A 116 23.31 -6.91 17.77
C LEU A 116 22.81 -5.48 18.05
N ALA A 117 22.60 -4.69 16.99
CA ALA A 117 22.14 -3.32 17.09
C ALA A 117 20.72 -3.21 17.68
N GLU A 118 19.85 -4.18 17.44
CA GLU A 118 18.52 -4.25 18.05
C GLU A 118 18.52 -4.71 19.51
N THR A 119 19.48 -5.59 19.86
CA THR A 119 19.55 -6.19 21.20
C THR A 119 20.22 -5.26 22.20
N TYR A 120 21.31 -4.59 21.81
CA TYR A 120 22.13 -3.80 22.73
C TYR A 120 21.37 -2.66 23.42
N PRO A 121 20.56 -1.84 22.71
CA PRO A 121 19.81 -0.75 23.35
C PRO A 121 18.76 -1.24 24.34
N ARG A 122 18.21 -2.44 24.16
CA ARG A 122 17.23 -3.04 25.08
C ARG A 122 17.82 -3.40 26.45
N ILE A 123 19.15 -3.42 26.57
CA ILE A 123 19.85 -3.63 27.84
C ILE A 123 19.80 -2.35 28.69
N PHE A 124 19.89 -1.18 28.05
CA PHE A 124 19.98 0.13 28.72
C PHE A 124 18.63 0.84 28.81
N SER A 125 17.71 0.51 27.90
CA SER A 125 16.38 1.10 27.82
C SER A 125 15.32 0.02 27.91
N SER A 126 14.37 0.19 28.83
CA SER A 126 13.16 -0.62 28.94
C SER A 126 12.04 -0.17 27.99
N THR A 127 12.31 0.79 27.12
CA THR A 127 11.33 1.33 26.17
C THR A 127 10.95 0.28 25.14
N ALA A 128 9.65 0.01 25.05
CA ALA A 128 9.11 -0.91 24.05
C ALA A 128 9.40 -0.41 22.63
N GLY A 129 9.69 -1.32 21.71
CA GLY A 129 9.92 -0.96 20.31
C GLY A 129 11.32 -0.50 19.93
N MET A 130 12.24 -0.41 20.89
CA MET A 130 13.58 0.16 20.64
C MET A 130 14.31 -0.57 19.51
N GLY A 131 14.11 -1.89 19.37
CA GLY A 131 14.64 -2.65 18.23
C GLY A 131 14.12 -2.12 16.90
N GLN A 132 12.80 -1.94 16.75
CA GLN A 132 12.20 -1.46 15.52
C GLN A 132 12.63 -0.02 15.17
N ALA A 133 12.95 0.81 16.16
CA ALA A 133 13.57 2.11 15.93
C ALA A 133 14.97 2.00 15.34
N VAL A 134 15.78 1.06 15.84
CA VAL A 134 17.09 0.76 15.27
C VAL A 134 16.96 0.21 13.86
N THR A 135 16.07 -0.76 13.62
CA THR A 135 15.80 -1.32 12.29
C THR A 135 15.41 -0.20 11.31
N PHE A 136 14.50 0.68 11.70
CA PHE A 136 14.10 1.84 10.90
C PHE A 136 15.27 2.78 10.60
N ALA A 137 16.08 3.12 11.60
CA ALA A 137 17.26 3.97 11.42
C ALA A 137 18.28 3.33 10.47
N LEU A 138 18.50 2.02 10.57
CA LEU A 138 19.40 1.27 9.68
C LEU A 138 18.85 1.17 8.25
N VAL A 139 17.55 0.96 8.07
CA VAL A 139 16.91 1.02 6.74
C VAL A 139 17.10 2.41 6.13
N LEU A 140 16.87 3.48 6.89
CA LEU A 140 17.03 4.84 6.40
C LEU A 140 18.50 5.15 6.05
N LEU A 141 19.45 4.74 6.91
CA LEU A 141 20.88 4.93 6.70
C LEU A 141 21.40 4.14 5.50
N THR A 142 21.02 2.86 5.38
CA THR A 142 21.42 2.02 4.24
C THR A 142 20.88 2.56 2.93
N LEU A 143 19.62 2.99 2.88
CA LEU A 143 19.06 3.64 1.70
C LEU A 143 19.74 4.97 1.40
N ALA A 144 20.06 5.78 2.40
CA ALA A 144 20.78 7.04 2.21
C ALA A 144 22.20 6.83 1.63
N ILE A 145 22.89 5.76 2.04
CA ILE A 145 24.22 5.40 1.52
C ILE A 145 24.13 4.80 0.12
N LEU A 146 23.15 3.92 -0.13
CA LEU A 146 22.97 3.24 -1.42
C LEU A 146 22.58 4.21 -2.53
N PHE A 147 21.73 5.18 -2.21
CA PHE A 147 21.16 6.12 -3.17
C PHE A 147 21.84 7.50 -3.08
N ARG A 148 23.18 7.50 -3.17
CA ARG A 148 23.97 8.73 -3.36
C ARG A 148 23.62 9.38 -4.71
N PRO A 149 23.61 10.73 -4.80
CA PRO A 149 23.09 11.51 -5.93
C PRO A 149 23.81 11.35 -7.29
N GLY A 150 24.68 10.35 -7.47
CA GLY A 150 25.43 10.08 -8.70
C GLY A 150 25.20 8.70 -9.35
N ALA A 151 24.43 7.79 -8.73
CA ALA A 151 24.19 6.47 -9.30
C ALA A 151 23.09 6.54 -10.40
N ARG A 152 23.52 6.88 -11.61
CA ARG A 152 22.68 7.13 -12.78
C ARG A 152 22.19 5.83 -13.48
N LEU A 153 20.91 5.91 -13.88
CA LEU A 153 20.34 5.54 -15.18
C LEU A 153 20.06 4.07 -15.57
N ALA A 154 20.59 3.03 -14.91
CA ALA A 154 20.50 1.67 -15.50
C ALA A 154 19.23 0.82 -15.19
N GLN A 155 18.33 1.21 -14.27
CA GLN A 155 17.18 0.36 -13.89
C GLN A 155 15.79 0.94 -14.19
N ARG A 156 15.72 2.04 -14.96
CA ARG A 156 14.46 2.77 -15.18
C ARG A 156 13.71 2.39 -16.47
N ILE A 157 14.19 1.39 -17.20
CA ILE A 157 13.64 0.97 -18.51
C ILE A 157 12.65 -0.20 -18.37
N SER A 158 12.77 -1.03 -17.32
CA SER A 158 11.99 -2.27 -17.18
C SER A 158 10.57 -2.13 -16.61
N ALA A 159 10.14 -0.92 -16.25
CA ALA A 159 8.75 -0.65 -15.81
C ALA A 159 7.90 0.04 -16.87
N ALA A 160 8.41 0.22 -18.10
CA ALA A 160 7.61 0.60 -19.26
C ALA A 160 6.81 -0.62 -19.76
N ARG A 161 6.04 -1.26 -18.88
CA ARG A 161 5.05 -2.22 -19.33
C ARG A 161 3.84 -1.43 -19.81
N GLU A 162 3.85 -1.29 -21.13
CA GLU A 162 2.78 -0.92 -22.03
C GLU A 162 1.39 -1.09 -21.41
N TYR A 163 0.71 0.04 -21.20
CA TYR A 163 -0.72 0.04 -20.95
C TYR A 163 -1.35 1.14 -21.78
N ALA A 164 -2.21 0.72 -22.71
CA ALA A 164 -3.02 1.61 -23.51
C ALA A 164 -3.84 2.53 -22.59
N PRO A 165 -3.85 3.85 -22.82
CA PRO A 165 -4.78 4.72 -22.12
C PRO A 165 -6.20 4.20 -22.36
N VAL A 166 -6.90 3.79 -21.29
CA VAL A 166 -8.34 3.56 -21.38
C VAL A 166 -8.93 4.88 -21.88
N PRO A 167 -9.52 4.92 -23.09
CA PRO A 167 -10.13 6.13 -23.59
C PRO A 167 -11.16 6.58 -22.57
N ALA A 168 -11.08 7.83 -22.12
CA ALA A 168 -12.14 8.44 -21.36
C ALA A 168 -13.32 8.61 -22.32
N THR A 169 -14.18 7.59 -22.41
CA THR A 169 -15.45 7.70 -23.12
C THR A 169 -16.49 8.39 -22.24
N ASP A 170 -17.33 9.16 -22.92
CA ASP A 170 -18.12 10.26 -22.40
C ASP A 170 -19.53 9.86 -22.00
N ASN A 171 -19.70 8.70 -21.34
CA ASN A 171 -21.03 8.33 -20.83
C ASN A 171 -21.25 8.98 -19.46
N ALA A 172 -21.16 10.32 -19.43
CA ALA A 172 -21.48 11.14 -18.27
C ALA A 172 -22.90 10.90 -17.71
N PRO A 173 -23.98 10.70 -18.52
CA PRO A 173 -25.32 10.53 -17.96
C PRO A 173 -25.52 9.17 -17.27
N VAL A 174 -25.13 8.05 -17.89
CA VAL A 174 -25.26 6.70 -17.30
C VAL A 174 -24.42 6.57 -16.02
N ARG A 175 -23.21 7.13 -16.02
CA ARG A 175 -22.36 7.12 -14.82
C ARG A 175 -22.91 8.01 -13.70
N ARG A 176 -23.57 9.13 -14.04
CA ARG A 176 -24.27 9.98 -13.06
C ARG A 176 -25.47 9.25 -12.47
N MET A 177 -26.26 8.56 -13.29
CA MET A 177 -27.42 7.79 -12.84
C MET A 177 -27.02 6.67 -11.87
N ILE A 178 -26.03 5.84 -12.23
CA ILE A 178 -25.51 4.78 -11.34
C ILE A 178 -24.92 5.37 -10.06
N ALA A 179 -24.23 6.51 -10.13
CA ALA A 179 -23.69 7.17 -8.94
C ALA A 179 -24.80 7.70 -8.03
N ILE A 180 -25.86 8.29 -8.60
CA ILE A 180 -27.03 8.78 -7.85
C ILE A 180 -27.76 7.60 -7.19
N GLU A 181 -27.97 6.50 -7.92
CA GLU A 181 -28.58 5.28 -7.37
C GLU A 181 -27.75 4.66 -6.24
N ALA A 182 -26.43 4.56 -6.43
CA ALA A 182 -25.53 4.05 -5.40
C ALA A 182 -25.50 4.95 -4.15
N ILE A 183 -25.53 6.28 -4.33
CA ILE A 183 -25.60 7.24 -3.23
C ILE A 183 -26.96 7.15 -2.53
N GLY A 184 -28.06 7.05 -3.29
CA GLY A 184 -29.40 6.86 -2.75
C GLY A 184 -29.49 5.57 -1.92
N LEU A 185 -28.99 4.47 -2.44
CA LEU A 185 -28.91 3.21 -1.70
C LEU A 185 -28.06 3.34 -0.43
N ALA A 186 -26.91 4.01 -0.50
CA ALA A 186 -26.06 4.22 0.68
C ALA A 186 -26.75 5.06 1.77
N VAL A 187 -27.55 6.06 1.40
CA VAL A 187 -28.27 6.91 2.37
C VAL A 187 -29.46 6.18 3.00
N PHE A 188 -30.24 5.46 2.19
CA PHE A 188 -31.51 4.86 2.63
C PHE A 188 -31.37 3.44 3.19
N ALA A 189 -30.43 2.62 2.68
CA ALA A 189 -30.30 1.24 3.14
C ALA A 189 -30.04 1.12 4.66
N PRO A 190 -29.20 1.97 5.30
CA PRO A 190 -28.93 1.86 6.74
C PRO A 190 -30.07 2.28 7.65
N VAL A 191 -31.11 2.94 7.13
CA VAL A 191 -32.32 3.28 7.91
C VAL A 191 -33.04 2.01 8.36
N LEU A 192 -32.99 0.95 7.56
CA LEU A 192 -33.60 -0.35 7.85
C LEU A 192 -32.69 -1.25 8.71
N LEU A 193 -31.45 -0.83 8.98
CA LEU A 193 -30.45 -1.63 9.70
C LEU A 193 -30.43 -1.28 11.20
N SER A 194 -29.99 -2.23 12.01
CA SER A 194 -29.76 -2.01 13.45
C SER A 194 -28.63 -1.00 13.70
N SER A 195 -28.61 -0.40 14.89
CA SER A 195 -27.57 0.56 15.31
C SER A 195 -26.15 -0.01 15.23
N TYR A 196 -26.01 -1.33 15.41
CA TYR A 196 -24.78 -2.08 15.22
C TYR A 196 -24.30 -2.01 13.77
N TYR A 197 -25.14 -2.42 12.81
CA TYR A 197 -24.79 -2.40 11.38
C TYR A 197 -24.62 -0.98 10.83
N GLN A 198 -25.35 0.01 11.36
CA GLN A 198 -25.12 1.42 11.04
C GLN A 198 -23.72 1.89 11.47
N SER A 199 -23.29 1.49 12.66
CA SER A 199 -21.94 1.79 13.15
C SER A 199 -20.91 1.09 12.27
N LEU A 200 -21.11 -0.21 12.00
CA LEU A 200 -20.24 -1.01 11.13
C LEU A 200 -20.11 -0.41 9.71
N ALA A 201 -21.21 0.09 9.15
CA ALA A 201 -21.19 0.80 7.88
C ALA A 201 -20.41 2.13 7.94
N ALA A 202 -20.43 2.84 9.08
CA ALA A 202 -19.60 4.03 9.27
C ALA A 202 -18.11 3.66 9.33
N TYR A 203 -17.75 2.58 10.03
CA TYR A 203 -16.38 2.03 10.02
C TYR A 203 -15.92 1.66 8.60
N ALA A 204 -16.79 1.03 7.81
CA ALA A 204 -16.49 0.68 6.42
C ALA A 204 -16.15 1.91 5.57
N LEU A 205 -16.88 3.02 5.75
CA LEU A 205 -16.60 4.28 5.05
C LEU A 205 -15.28 4.92 5.51
N ILE A 206 -14.98 4.84 6.80
CA ILE A 206 -13.71 5.35 7.36
C ILE A 206 -12.52 4.54 6.83
N VAL A 207 -12.59 3.21 6.84
CA VAL A 207 -11.57 2.36 6.21
C VAL A 207 -11.53 2.61 4.69
N GLY A 208 -12.67 2.90 4.08
CA GLY A 208 -12.75 3.35 2.69
C GLY A 208 -11.96 4.64 2.43
N LEU A 209 -11.94 5.62 3.36
CA LEU A 209 -11.07 6.80 3.26
C LEU A 209 -9.57 6.42 3.32
N ILE A 210 -9.21 5.44 4.14
CA ILE A 210 -7.83 4.93 4.19
C ILE A 210 -7.47 4.29 2.85
N VAL A 211 -8.34 3.46 2.27
CA VAL A 211 -8.14 2.90 0.92
C VAL A 211 -8.09 4.01 -0.14
N LEU A 212 -8.91 5.05 -0.02
CA LEU A 212 -8.91 6.20 -0.93
C LEU A 212 -7.57 6.95 -0.90
N SER A 213 -6.91 7.03 0.26
CA SER A 213 -5.57 7.60 0.36
C SER A 213 -4.54 6.80 -0.44
N LEU A 214 -4.63 5.46 -0.45
CA LEU A 214 -3.80 4.61 -1.32
C LEU A 214 -4.12 4.82 -2.81
N VAL A 215 -5.38 5.08 -3.15
CA VAL A 215 -5.76 5.40 -4.54
C VAL A 215 -5.04 6.67 -5.02
N VAL A 216 -4.79 7.64 -4.13
CA VAL A 216 -3.98 8.81 -4.47
C VAL A 216 -2.52 8.42 -4.72
N LEU A 217 -1.87 7.73 -3.79
CA LEU A 217 -0.44 7.44 -3.88
C LEU A 217 -0.13 6.34 -4.93
N THR A 218 -0.70 5.16 -4.73
CA THR A 218 -0.49 3.99 -5.59
C THR A 218 -1.22 4.17 -6.91
N GLY A 219 -2.46 4.68 -6.87
CA GLY A 219 -3.28 4.84 -8.06
C GLY A 219 -2.81 5.95 -8.99
N LEU A 220 -2.49 7.16 -8.50
CA LEU A 220 -2.09 8.26 -9.37
C LEU A 220 -0.59 8.32 -9.64
N VAL A 221 0.25 8.02 -8.64
CA VAL A 221 1.72 8.14 -8.75
C VAL A 221 2.40 6.80 -9.05
N GLY A 222 1.76 5.67 -8.77
CA GLY A 222 2.35 4.33 -8.95
C GLY A 222 3.29 3.90 -7.83
N GLN A 223 3.24 4.60 -6.70
CA GLN A 223 4.09 4.30 -5.56
C GLN A 223 3.26 3.57 -4.51
N VAL A 224 3.61 2.31 -4.22
CA VAL A 224 2.97 1.54 -3.15
C VAL A 224 3.51 2.04 -1.81
N SER A 225 2.63 2.25 -0.84
CA SER A 225 2.99 2.60 0.53
C SER A 225 2.28 1.70 1.53
N PHE A 226 3.03 1.27 2.56
CA PHE A 226 2.49 0.51 3.69
C PHE A 226 2.28 1.41 4.94
N CYS A 227 2.35 2.74 4.79
CA CYS A 227 2.24 3.69 5.91
C CYS A 227 0.81 4.14 6.22
N GLN A 228 -0.21 3.63 5.52
CA GLN A 228 -1.55 4.20 5.60
C GLN A 228 -2.17 4.21 6.99
N TYR A 229 -2.08 3.10 7.74
CA TYR A 229 -2.54 3.09 9.13
C TYR A 229 -1.63 3.90 10.04
N SER A 230 -0.35 4.09 9.71
CA SER A 230 0.53 4.98 10.47
C SER A 230 0.12 6.44 10.31
N PHE A 231 -0.23 6.87 9.09
CA PHE A 231 -0.81 8.20 8.85
C PHE A 231 -2.17 8.38 9.53
N ALA A 232 -3.01 7.33 9.50
CA ALA A 232 -4.26 7.34 10.26
C ALA A 232 -4.01 7.40 11.78
N ALA A 233 -3.00 6.69 12.29
CA ALA A 233 -2.63 6.71 13.70
C ALA A 233 -2.26 8.13 14.13
N ILE A 234 -1.41 8.82 13.35
CA ILE A 234 -1.00 10.19 13.65
C ILE A 234 -2.23 11.09 13.79
N GLY A 235 -3.15 11.06 12.83
CA GLY A 235 -4.39 11.83 12.92
C GLY A 235 -5.25 11.46 14.13
N ALA A 236 -5.41 10.16 14.41
CA ALA A 236 -6.20 9.66 15.52
C ALA A 236 -5.60 10.05 16.88
N PHE A 237 -4.28 9.88 17.08
CA PHE A 237 -3.59 10.21 18.31
C PHE A 237 -3.46 11.71 18.51
N THR A 238 -3.34 12.52 17.47
CA THR A 238 -3.45 13.98 17.60
C THR A 238 -4.86 14.37 18.08
N VAL A 239 -5.92 13.79 17.52
CA VAL A 239 -7.29 14.03 18.00
C VAL A 239 -7.47 13.53 19.44
N GLY A 240 -7.01 12.32 19.74
CA GLY A 240 -7.10 11.69 21.06
C GLY A 240 -6.37 12.49 22.15
N SER A 241 -5.14 12.91 21.90
CA SER A 241 -4.35 13.69 22.85
C SER A 241 -4.88 15.11 23.06
N LEU A 242 -5.42 15.76 22.03
CA LEU A 242 -6.01 17.10 22.16
C LEU A 242 -7.38 17.06 22.85
N VAL A 243 -8.26 16.13 22.47
CA VAL A 243 -9.61 16.01 23.04
C VAL A 243 -9.55 15.38 24.43
N GLY A 244 -8.96 14.18 24.54
CA GLY A 244 -8.91 13.41 25.78
C GLY A 244 -7.87 13.94 26.77
N GLY A 245 -6.73 14.44 26.28
CA GLY A 245 -5.65 14.94 27.15
C GLY A 245 -5.74 16.42 27.50
N HIS A 246 -6.16 17.27 26.56
CA HIS A 246 -6.17 18.73 26.74
C HIS A 246 -7.57 19.36 26.73
N GLY A 247 -8.63 18.56 26.59
CA GLY A 247 -10.02 19.05 26.63
C GLY A 247 -10.44 19.91 25.43
N TRP A 248 -9.71 19.84 24.31
CA TRP A 248 -10.05 20.60 23.10
C TRP A 248 -11.35 20.10 22.48
N SER A 249 -12.02 20.98 21.72
CA SER A 249 -13.14 20.54 20.88
C SER A 249 -12.65 19.67 19.72
N PHE A 250 -13.51 18.76 19.26
CA PHE A 250 -13.17 17.77 18.25
C PHE A 250 -12.79 18.38 16.89
N TRP A 251 -13.46 19.45 16.44
CA TRP A 251 -13.25 19.99 15.09
C TRP A 251 -11.87 20.61 14.88
N PRO A 252 -11.37 21.51 15.76
CA PRO A 252 -9.99 21.99 15.68
C PRO A 252 -8.98 20.86 15.82
N ALA A 253 -9.25 19.89 16.71
CA ALA A 253 -8.38 18.73 16.90
C ALA A 253 -8.28 17.89 15.62
N LEU A 254 -9.39 17.69 14.90
CA LEU A 254 -9.42 16.97 13.62
C LEU A 254 -8.61 17.70 12.55
N VAL A 255 -8.76 19.02 12.43
CA VAL A 255 -7.98 19.81 11.46
C VAL A 255 -6.48 19.74 11.77
N LEU A 256 -6.10 19.88 13.03
CA LEU A 256 -4.69 19.74 13.45
C LEU A 256 -4.17 18.32 13.20
N GLY A 257 -4.98 17.29 13.44
CA GLY A 257 -4.63 15.89 13.12
C GLY A 257 -4.37 15.68 11.63
N VAL A 258 -5.19 16.28 10.76
CA VAL A 258 -4.98 16.25 9.29
C VAL A 258 -3.69 16.99 8.91
N VAL A 259 -3.47 18.20 9.44
CA VAL A 259 -2.28 19.01 9.15
C VAL A 259 -1.00 18.30 9.61
N PHE A 260 -1.02 17.70 10.81
CA PHE A 260 0.12 16.96 11.33
C PHE A 260 0.40 15.70 10.50
N SER A 261 -0.65 14.99 10.08
CA SER A 261 -0.53 13.84 9.17
C SER A 261 0.05 14.24 7.81
N ILE A 262 -0.35 15.39 7.24
CA ILE A 262 0.25 15.94 6.02
C ILE A 262 1.74 16.20 6.22
N GLY A 263 2.12 16.85 7.34
CA GLY A 263 3.51 17.14 7.67
C GLY A 263 4.36 15.88 7.76
N VAL A 264 3.88 14.86 8.47
CA VAL A 264 4.59 13.57 8.58
C VAL A 264 4.63 12.84 7.23
N GLY A 265 3.55 12.88 6.46
CA GLY A 265 3.52 12.33 5.10
C GLY A 265 4.56 12.94 4.19
N VAL A 266 4.70 14.27 4.21
CA VAL A 266 5.74 15.00 3.47
C VAL A 266 7.13 14.62 3.97
N LEU A 267 7.33 14.53 5.29
CA LEU A 267 8.62 14.14 5.89
C LEU A 267 9.03 12.73 5.44
N VAL A 268 8.13 11.75 5.54
CA VAL A 268 8.34 10.38 5.05
C VAL A 268 8.53 10.35 3.53
N GLY A 269 7.87 11.27 2.82
CA GLY A 269 8.02 11.49 1.40
C GLY A 269 9.46 11.78 1.00
N ILE A 270 10.19 12.64 1.73
CA ILE A 270 11.56 13.09 1.38
C ILE A 270 12.53 11.93 1.07
N PRO A 271 12.77 10.95 1.97
CA PRO A 271 13.61 9.80 1.65
C PRO A 271 12.98 8.90 0.58
N ALA A 272 11.65 8.77 0.57
CA ALA A 272 10.92 8.00 -0.43
C ALA A 272 11.07 8.51 -1.87
N LEU A 273 11.33 9.82 -2.08
CA LEU A 273 11.52 10.39 -3.42
C LEU A 273 12.70 9.78 -4.19
N ARG A 274 13.72 9.32 -3.46
CA ARG A 274 14.94 8.74 -4.03
C ARG A 274 14.77 7.27 -4.40
N LEU A 275 13.67 6.65 -3.97
CA LEU A 275 13.44 5.22 -4.05
C LEU A 275 12.27 4.92 -5.00
N SER A 276 12.31 3.76 -5.63
CA SER A 276 11.24 3.26 -6.49
C SER A 276 11.11 1.75 -6.34
N GLY A 277 9.93 1.21 -6.67
CA GLY A 277 9.66 -0.22 -6.59
C GLY A 277 9.87 -0.81 -5.19
N LEU A 278 10.67 -1.87 -5.11
CA LEU A 278 10.90 -2.64 -3.89
C LEU A 278 11.52 -1.82 -2.74
N PHE A 279 12.49 -0.95 -3.04
CA PHE A 279 13.16 -0.15 -2.00
C PHE A 279 12.21 0.84 -1.32
N LEU A 280 11.26 1.38 -2.07
CA LEU A 280 10.22 2.25 -1.51
C LEU A 280 9.29 1.46 -0.59
N ALA A 281 8.88 0.26 -1.00
CA ALA A 281 8.08 -0.63 -0.16
C ALA A 281 8.79 -0.92 1.18
N ILE A 282 10.06 -1.34 1.13
CA ILE A 282 10.87 -1.62 2.33
C ILE A 282 10.95 -0.39 3.25
N LEU A 283 11.19 0.80 2.70
CA LEU A 283 11.20 2.04 3.50
C LEU A 283 9.85 2.27 4.19
N THR A 284 8.73 2.17 3.46
CA THR A 284 7.41 2.43 4.04
C THR A 284 7.00 1.39 5.07
N ILE A 285 7.43 0.14 4.91
CA ILE A 285 7.24 -0.91 5.91
C ILE A 285 8.02 -0.59 7.18
N ALA A 286 9.29 -0.18 7.06
CA ALA A 286 10.12 0.20 8.20
C ALA A 286 9.54 1.42 8.94
N VAL A 287 9.05 2.42 8.20
CA VAL A 287 8.31 3.56 8.78
C VAL A 287 7.07 3.08 9.53
N ALA A 288 6.28 2.19 8.93
CA ALA A 288 5.05 1.71 9.54
C ALA A 288 5.29 0.97 10.86
N LEU A 289 6.33 0.12 10.91
CA LEU A 289 6.75 -0.53 12.15
C LEU A 289 7.30 0.44 13.18
N PHE A 290 8.05 1.46 12.76
CA PHE A 290 8.53 2.48 13.68
C PHE A 290 7.37 3.18 14.40
N PHE A 291 6.31 3.54 13.66
CA PHE A 291 5.12 4.11 14.26
C PHE A 291 4.39 3.12 15.18
N ASP A 292 4.08 1.92 14.70
CA ASP A 292 3.35 0.88 15.45
C ASP A 292 4.10 0.45 16.71
N LYS A 293 5.37 0.04 16.57
CA LYS A 293 6.10 -0.66 17.63
C LYS A 293 6.91 0.23 18.54
N PHE A 294 7.33 1.41 18.09
CA PHE A 294 8.18 2.31 18.89
C PHE A 294 7.44 3.59 19.29
N LEU A 295 7.00 4.40 18.32
CA LEU A 295 6.44 5.73 18.61
C LEU A 295 5.15 5.67 19.42
N LEU A 296 4.27 4.72 19.08
CA LEU A 296 2.99 4.50 19.78
C LEU A 296 3.09 3.51 20.95
N ALA A 297 4.29 2.99 21.21
CA ALA A 297 4.50 2.05 22.28
C ALA A 297 4.38 2.74 23.65
N PRO A 298 3.81 2.07 24.66
CA PRO A 298 3.80 2.59 26.02
C PRO A 298 5.23 2.85 26.54
N GLY A 299 5.45 4.00 27.15
CA GLY A 299 6.73 4.43 27.71
C GLY A 299 7.65 5.18 26.75
N THR A 300 7.30 5.32 25.46
CA THR A 300 8.11 6.09 24.49
C THR A 300 7.68 7.55 24.43
N TRP A 301 6.40 7.79 24.15
CA TRP A 301 5.84 9.14 24.01
C TRP A 301 4.41 9.21 24.56
N ASP A 302 4.27 8.92 25.85
CA ASP A 302 2.97 8.77 26.51
C ASP A 302 2.11 10.03 26.48
N SER A 303 2.72 11.22 26.45
CA SER A 303 1.99 12.48 26.27
C SER A 303 1.24 12.55 24.94
N PHE A 304 1.70 11.82 23.92
CA PHE A 304 1.04 11.72 22.62
C PHE A 304 0.18 10.46 22.52
N SER A 305 0.73 9.29 22.86
CA SER A 305 0.04 8.00 22.70
C SER A 305 -1.00 7.69 23.78
N GLY A 306 -0.94 8.38 24.93
CA GLY A 306 -1.71 8.01 26.13
C GLY A 306 -1.10 6.86 26.92
N GLY A 307 0.02 6.30 26.46
CA GLY A 307 0.71 5.18 27.09
C GLY A 307 -0.15 3.93 27.16
N ILE A 308 -0.35 3.42 28.37
CA ILE A 308 -1.19 2.23 28.64
C ILE A 308 -2.69 2.62 28.62
N SER A 309 -3.01 3.86 28.97
CA SER A 309 -4.38 4.37 28.92
C SER A 309 -4.78 4.74 27.50
N SER A 310 -5.99 4.36 27.10
CA SER A 310 -6.56 4.83 25.82
C SER A 310 -7.12 6.24 26.00
N TRP A 311 -6.85 7.12 25.04
CA TRP A 311 -7.52 8.42 25.01
C TRP A 311 -9.00 8.23 24.69
N THR A 312 -9.88 8.88 25.45
CA THR A 312 -11.32 8.88 25.17
C THR A 312 -11.67 10.02 24.24
N VAL A 313 -12.47 9.73 23.21
CA VAL A 313 -12.89 10.71 22.21
C VAL A 313 -14.39 10.61 22.00
N GLY A 314 -15.14 11.57 22.53
CA GLY A 314 -16.59 11.62 22.33
C GLY A 314 -16.98 11.93 20.88
N ARG A 315 -18.15 11.44 20.44
CA ARG A 315 -18.73 11.87 19.16
C ARG A 315 -19.11 13.35 19.22
N PRO A 316 -18.68 14.18 18.26
CA PRO A 316 -18.94 15.62 18.29
C PRO A 316 -20.39 15.96 17.98
N SER A 317 -20.81 17.19 18.29
CA SER A 317 -21.96 17.82 17.64
C SER A 317 -21.50 18.59 16.40
N PHE A 318 -22.35 18.63 15.37
CA PHE A 318 -22.10 19.38 14.13
C PHE A 318 -23.26 20.33 13.87
N LEU A 319 -22.99 21.63 13.76
CA LEU A 319 -23.99 22.67 13.44
C LEU A 319 -25.27 22.60 14.30
N GLY A 320 -25.14 22.26 15.60
CA GLY A 320 -26.26 22.13 16.53
C GLY A 320 -26.96 20.76 16.54
N ALA A 321 -26.64 19.86 15.61
CA ALA A 321 -27.11 18.47 15.62
C ALA A 321 -26.12 17.54 16.35
N SER A 322 -26.63 16.63 17.19
CA SER A 322 -25.79 15.64 17.89
C SER A 322 -25.46 14.45 16.99
N LEU A 323 -24.17 14.10 16.83
CA LEU A 323 -23.75 12.87 16.15
C LEU A 323 -23.61 11.70 17.12
N ALA A 324 -24.18 11.77 18.32
CA ALA A 324 -24.15 10.63 19.25
C ALA A 324 -24.81 9.39 18.63
N GLY A 325 -25.91 9.57 17.89
CA GLY A 325 -26.64 8.48 17.23
C GLY A 325 -25.87 7.84 16.09
N SER A 326 -25.91 6.50 16.00
CA SER A 326 -25.20 5.73 14.98
C SER A 326 -25.60 6.10 13.55
N TYR A 327 -26.89 6.34 13.29
CA TYR A 327 -27.35 6.78 11.97
C TYR A 327 -26.84 8.18 11.61
N ALA A 328 -26.92 9.14 12.55
CA ALA A 328 -26.43 10.50 12.33
C ALA A 328 -24.92 10.53 12.05
N PHE A 329 -24.14 9.77 12.82
CA PHE A 329 -22.70 9.61 12.60
C PHE A 329 -22.39 8.93 11.27
N TYR A 330 -23.18 7.91 10.87
CA TYR A 330 -23.06 7.26 9.57
C TYR A 330 -23.28 8.24 8.42
N VAL A 331 -24.39 8.99 8.42
CA VAL A 331 -24.72 9.94 7.34
C VAL A 331 -23.67 11.04 7.25
N PHE A 332 -23.19 11.54 8.39
CA PHE A 332 -22.08 12.49 8.42
C PHE A 332 -20.82 11.91 7.78
N THR A 333 -20.42 10.70 8.19
CA THR A 333 -19.23 10.02 7.66
C THR A 333 -19.36 9.73 6.17
N LEU A 334 -20.56 9.36 5.70
CA LEU A 334 -20.86 9.21 4.28
C LEU A 334 -20.67 10.52 3.52
N GLY A 335 -21.15 11.64 4.07
CA GLY A 335 -20.90 12.97 3.51
C GLY A 335 -19.41 13.27 3.38
N VAL A 336 -18.61 13.03 4.43
CA VAL A 336 -17.16 13.23 4.39
C VAL A 336 -16.48 12.32 3.38
N PHE A 337 -16.86 11.04 3.31
CA PHE A 337 -16.34 10.10 2.32
C PHE A 337 -16.65 10.54 0.89
N LEU A 338 -17.89 10.95 0.61
CA LEU A 338 -18.29 11.42 -0.72
C LEU A 338 -17.56 12.70 -1.11
N LEU A 339 -17.38 13.64 -0.19
CA LEU A 339 -16.60 14.86 -0.43
C LEU A 339 -15.13 14.54 -0.72
N ALA A 340 -14.51 13.64 0.04
CA ALA A 340 -13.14 13.19 -0.20
C ALA A 340 -13.01 12.45 -1.54
N ALA A 341 -13.95 11.55 -1.84
CA ALA A 341 -14.02 10.82 -3.10
C ALA A 341 -14.17 11.79 -4.29
N LEU A 342 -15.02 12.81 -4.17
CA LEU A 342 -15.19 13.86 -5.17
C LEU A 342 -13.92 14.70 -5.32
N ALA A 343 -13.26 15.06 -4.22
CA ALA A 343 -12.00 15.79 -4.24
C ALA A 343 -10.90 14.99 -4.97
N VAL A 344 -10.74 13.70 -4.65
CA VAL A 344 -9.78 12.80 -5.32
C VAL A 344 -10.16 12.58 -6.79
N TRP A 345 -11.45 12.47 -7.09
CA TRP A 345 -11.95 12.37 -8.45
C TRP A 345 -11.58 13.61 -9.27
N ASN A 346 -11.84 14.80 -8.74
CA ASN A 346 -11.48 16.06 -9.39
C ASN A 346 -9.97 16.21 -9.51
N LEU A 347 -9.21 15.85 -8.47
CA LEU A 347 -7.74 15.81 -8.51
C LEU A 347 -7.24 14.92 -9.64
N SER A 348 -7.81 13.72 -9.81
CA SER A 348 -7.41 12.78 -10.86
C SER A 348 -7.63 13.33 -12.28
N ARG A 349 -8.66 14.17 -12.47
CA ARG A 349 -9.00 14.80 -13.76
C ARG A 349 -8.32 16.16 -14.00
N SER A 350 -7.82 16.78 -12.94
CA SER A 350 -7.15 18.07 -13.00
C SER A 350 -5.80 18.02 -13.71
N LYS A 351 -5.18 19.20 -13.91
CA LYS A 351 -3.79 19.32 -14.38
C LYS A 351 -2.83 18.53 -13.49
N THR A 352 -3.00 18.61 -12.17
CA THR A 352 -2.22 17.84 -11.18
C THR A 352 -2.31 16.34 -11.42
N GLY A 353 -3.53 15.81 -11.61
CA GLY A 353 -3.73 14.38 -11.89
C GLY A 353 -3.12 13.91 -13.21
N ARG A 354 -2.98 14.78 -14.21
CA ARG A 354 -2.25 14.47 -15.46
C ARG A 354 -0.74 14.39 -15.21
N VAL A 355 -0.20 15.32 -14.42
CA VAL A 355 1.23 15.33 -14.04
C VAL A 355 1.57 14.07 -13.23
N LEU A 356 0.78 13.74 -12.20
CA LEU A 356 1.02 12.54 -11.39
C LEU A 356 0.97 11.25 -12.23
N ARG A 357 0.01 11.15 -13.17
CA ARG A 357 -0.06 10.03 -14.11
C ARG A 357 1.12 9.97 -15.07
N ALA A 358 1.66 11.11 -15.50
CA ALA A 358 2.87 11.16 -16.31
C ALA A 358 4.08 10.62 -15.54
N ILE A 359 4.26 11.04 -14.27
CA ILE A 359 5.30 10.54 -13.36
C ILE A 359 5.19 9.02 -13.21
N ARG A 360 3.97 8.53 -12.98
CA ARG A 360 3.68 7.09 -12.84
C ARG A 360 4.08 6.28 -14.07
N ASN A 361 3.74 6.79 -15.26
CA ASN A 361 3.97 6.05 -16.50
C ASN A 361 5.47 6.03 -16.86
N SER A 362 6.16 7.17 -16.70
CA SER A 362 7.62 7.24 -16.85
C SER A 362 8.17 8.47 -16.13
N GLU A 363 8.89 8.23 -15.04
CA GLU A 363 9.56 9.29 -14.30
C GLU A 363 10.60 10.03 -15.16
N ILE A 364 11.28 9.31 -16.06
CA ILE A 364 12.27 9.90 -16.96
C ILE A 364 11.57 10.84 -17.94
N ALA A 365 10.50 10.39 -18.60
CA ALA A 365 9.79 11.22 -19.57
C ALA A 365 9.16 12.46 -18.92
N ALA A 366 8.64 12.32 -17.70
CA ALA A 366 8.14 13.46 -16.94
C ALA A 366 9.26 14.46 -16.61
N ALA A 367 10.43 13.98 -16.17
CA ALA A 367 11.58 14.85 -15.85
C ALA A 367 12.13 15.57 -17.09
N THR A 368 12.26 14.89 -18.24
CA THR A 368 12.72 15.52 -19.49
C THR A 368 11.72 16.54 -20.04
N SER A 369 10.44 16.38 -19.71
CA SER A 369 9.38 17.36 -20.01
C SER A 369 9.33 18.55 -19.04
N GLY A 370 10.33 18.70 -18.16
CA GLY A 370 10.43 19.83 -17.21
C GLY A 370 9.57 19.70 -15.95
N VAL A 371 8.98 18.53 -15.68
CA VAL A 371 8.17 18.32 -14.46
C VAL A 371 9.09 18.14 -13.25
N ASN A 372 8.86 18.93 -12.20
CA ASN A 372 9.51 18.73 -10.91
C ASN A 372 8.93 17.50 -10.18
N LEU A 373 9.58 16.34 -10.35
CA LEU A 373 9.17 15.07 -9.74
C LEU A 373 9.05 15.16 -8.21
N THR A 374 10.02 15.82 -7.57
CA THR A 374 10.14 15.96 -6.12
C THR A 374 8.92 16.65 -5.54
N ALA A 375 8.56 17.82 -6.06
CA ALA A 375 7.43 18.59 -5.58
C ALA A 375 6.11 17.82 -5.71
N TRP A 376 5.86 17.20 -6.87
CA TRP A 376 4.60 16.51 -7.13
C TRP A 376 4.45 15.20 -6.35
N LYS A 377 5.54 14.46 -6.13
CA LYS A 377 5.53 13.29 -5.25
C LYS A 377 5.30 13.70 -3.79
N LEU A 378 5.93 14.76 -3.29
CA LEU A 378 5.69 15.28 -1.94
C LEU A 378 4.23 15.73 -1.74
N VAL A 379 3.66 16.43 -2.72
CA VAL A 379 2.24 16.79 -2.71
C VAL A 379 1.36 15.55 -2.64
N ALA A 380 1.66 14.50 -3.42
CA ALA A 380 0.89 13.26 -3.38
C ALA A 380 1.00 12.55 -2.02
N PHE A 381 2.19 12.48 -1.43
CA PHE A 381 2.39 11.96 -0.08
C PHE A 381 1.62 12.76 0.98
N GLY A 382 1.65 14.10 0.90
CA GLY A 382 0.90 14.98 1.78
C GLY A 382 -0.62 14.75 1.67
N ILE A 383 -1.17 14.73 0.46
CA ILE A 383 -2.61 14.49 0.23
C ILE A 383 -3.02 13.10 0.74
N SER A 384 -2.21 12.07 0.44
CA SER A 384 -2.46 10.71 0.92
C SER A 384 -2.46 10.67 2.45
N ALA A 385 -1.42 11.20 3.09
CA ALA A 385 -1.33 11.19 4.55
C ALA A 385 -2.42 12.03 5.22
N GLY A 386 -2.82 13.15 4.62
CA GLY A 386 -3.95 13.96 5.09
C GLY A 386 -5.30 13.21 5.02
N LEU A 387 -5.57 12.49 3.94
CA LEU A 387 -6.78 11.65 3.82
C LEU A 387 -6.78 10.49 4.83
N ALA A 388 -5.64 9.83 5.02
CA ALA A 388 -5.50 8.79 6.03
C ALA A 388 -5.64 9.33 7.46
N GLY A 389 -5.04 10.50 7.74
CA GLY A 389 -5.15 11.19 9.03
C GLY A 389 -6.58 11.65 9.34
N LEU A 390 -7.32 12.15 8.33
CA LEU A 390 -8.74 12.45 8.43
C LEU A 390 -9.54 11.19 8.82
N ALA A 391 -9.26 10.07 8.14
CA ALA A 391 -9.88 8.79 8.46
C ALA A 391 -9.58 8.35 9.90
N GLY A 392 -8.33 8.51 10.35
CA GLY A 392 -7.93 8.20 11.73
C GLY A 392 -8.66 9.04 12.79
N GLY A 393 -8.77 10.34 12.58
CA GLY A 393 -9.53 11.21 13.49
C GLY A 393 -11.02 10.87 13.54
N LEU A 394 -11.63 10.48 12.41
CA LEU A 394 -12.99 9.95 12.39
C LEU A 394 -13.10 8.58 13.06
N LEU A 395 -12.09 7.71 12.90
CA LEU A 395 -12.04 6.40 13.54
C LEU A 395 -12.01 6.55 15.07
N ALA A 396 -11.25 7.50 15.59
CA ALA A 396 -11.22 7.85 17.02
C ALA A 396 -12.62 8.19 17.55
N ALA A 397 -13.38 9.02 16.83
CA ALA A 397 -14.77 9.35 17.21
C ALA A 397 -15.75 8.18 16.99
N ALA A 398 -15.50 7.31 16.01
CA ALA A 398 -16.36 6.16 15.73
C ALA A 398 -16.27 5.12 16.87
N VAL A 399 -15.05 4.83 17.33
CA VAL A 399 -14.73 3.90 18.42
C VAL A 399 -15.04 4.48 19.78
N GLY A 400 -14.87 5.80 19.95
CA GLY A 400 -14.97 6.45 21.25
C GLY A 400 -13.64 6.46 22.01
N SER A 401 -12.61 5.83 21.48
CA SER A 401 -11.27 5.79 22.07
C SER A 401 -10.16 5.58 21.04
N VAL A 402 -8.93 5.89 21.45
CA VAL A 402 -7.72 5.71 20.63
C VAL A 402 -6.71 4.91 21.42
N SER A 403 -6.26 3.80 20.84
CA SER A 403 -5.23 2.91 21.39
C SER A 403 -4.29 2.40 20.32
N ALA A 404 -3.05 2.07 20.69
CA ALA A 404 -2.00 1.72 19.73
C ALA A 404 -2.31 0.44 18.94
N GLY A 405 -3.01 -0.52 19.56
CA GLY A 405 -3.35 -1.79 18.91
C GLY A 405 -4.27 -1.66 17.69
N ALA A 406 -5.04 -0.57 17.58
CA ALA A 406 -5.96 -0.37 16.47
C ALA A 406 -5.28 0.03 15.14
N TYR A 407 -4.04 0.52 15.18
CA TYR A 407 -3.33 1.10 14.03
C TYR A 407 -2.06 0.35 13.63
N GLY A 408 -2.06 -0.97 13.85
CA GLY A 408 -0.90 -1.81 13.60
C GLY A 408 -0.51 -1.94 12.11
N PHE A 409 0.70 -2.43 11.90
CA PHE A 409 1.23 -2.71 10.56
C PHE A 409 0.39 -3.75 9.78
N GLN A 410 -0.19 -4.72 10.49
CA GLN A 410 -1.02 -5.76 9.87
C GLN A 410 -2.25 -5.19 9.15
N GLN A 411 -2.86 -4.14 9.71
CA GLN A 411 -3.97 -3.44 9.12
C GLN A 411 -3.54 -2.69 7.84
N SER A 412 -2.36 -2.04 7.85
CA SER A 412 -1.75 -1.45 6.64
C SER A 412 -1.55 -2.47 5.53
N LEU A 413 -1.03 -3.66 5.85
CA LEU A 413 -0.83 -4.74 4.87
C LEU A 413 -2.15 -5.18 4.25
N SER A 414 -3.19 -5.36 5.08
CA SER A 414 -4.52 -5.75 4.64
C SER A 414 -5.17 -4.69 3.74
N VAL A 415 -4.99 -3.41 4.05
CA VAL A 415 -5.48 -2.29 3.22
C VAL A 415 -4.76 -2.22 1.88
N VAL A 416 -3.44 -2.40 1.84
CA VAL A 416 -2.71 -2.47 0.55
C VAL A 416 -3.18 -3.66 -0.27
N ALA A 417 -3.33 -4.83 0.36
CA ALA A 417 -3.77 -6.04 -0.32
C ALA A 417 -5.17 -5.87 -0.93
N ILE A 418 -6.14 -5.37 -0.16
CA ILE A 418 -7.49 -5.18 -0.71
C ILE A 418 -7.54 -4.07 -1.75
N ALA A 419 -6.74 -3.01 -1.59
CA ALA A 419 -6.69 -1.92 -2.56
C ALA A 419 -6.21 -2.45 -3.92
N ILE A 420 -5.22 -3.35 -3.93
CA ILE A 420 -4.75 -4.04 -5.14
C ILE A 420 -5.84 -4.96 -5.68
N VAL A 421 -6.49 -5.74 -4.82
CA VAL A 421 -7.53 -6.69 -5.24
C VAL A 421 -8.69 -5.99 -5.93
N VAL A 422 -9.26 -4.99 -5.25
CA VAL A 422 -10.47 -4.29 -5.70
C VAL A 422 -10.12 -3.32 -6.85
N GLY A 423 -8.92 -2.71 -6.80
CA GLY A 423 -8.34 -1.92 -7.88
C GLY A 423 -7.90 -0.52 -7.43
N VAL A 424 -6.59 -0.33 -7.26
CA VAL A 424 -5.96 0.92 -6.75
C VAL A 424 -6.19 2.15 -7.64
N ARG A 425 -6.71 2.00 -8.85
CA ARG A 425 -6.88 3.10 -9.84
C ARG A 425 -8.28 3.70 -9.85
N SER A 426 -9.21 3.18 -9.06
CA SER A 426 -10.61 3.61 -9.05
C SER A 426 -10.98 4.23 -7.69
N VAL A 427 -11.60 5.41 -7.72
CA VAL A 427 -12.18 6.03 -6.51
C VAL A 427 -13.30 5.15 -5.94
N ALA A 428 -14.10 4.51 -6.81
CA ALA A 428 -15.19 3.63 -6.38
C ALA A 428 -14.67 2.35 -5.69
N ALA A 429 -13.47 1.89 -6.05
CA ALA A 429 -12.82 0.76 -5.39
C ALA A 429 -12.52 1.04 -3.92
N ALA A 430 -12.36 2.31 -3.52
CA ALA A 430 -12.13 2.67 -2.13
C ALA A 430 -13.33 2.35 -1.24
N ALA A 431 -14.55 2.63 -1.70
CA ALA A 431 -15.78 2.28 -0.97
C ALA A 431 -15.92 0.75 -0.83
N VAL A 432 -15.74 0.03 -1.94
CA VAL A 432 -15.84 -1.44 -1.96
C VAL A 432 -14.76 -2.08 -1.07
N GLY A 433 -13.53 -1.57 -1.11
CA GLY A 433 -12.44 -2.05 -0.25
C GLY A 433 -12.71 -1.83 1.24
N GLY A 434 -13.25 -0.67 1.61
CA GLY A 434 -13.67 -0.38 2.98
C GLY A 434 -14.79 -1.29 3.47
N ILE A 435 -15.83 -1.51 2.64
CA ILE A 435 -16.91 -2.46 2.92
C ILE A 435 -16.34 -3.87 3.11
N PHE A 436 -15.48 -4.33 2.20
CA PHE A 436 -14.92 -5.67 2.27
C PHE A 436 -14.07 -5.90 3.52
N LEU A 437 -13.23 -4.93 3.92
CA LEU A 437 -12.39 -5.09 5.11
C LEU A 437 -13.14 -5.08 6.43
N ILE A 438 -14.33 -4.46 6.46
CA ILE A 438 -15.12 -4.34 7.69
C ILE A 438 -16.22 -5.41 7.75
N PHE A 439 -16.98 -5.59 6.67
CA PHE A 439 -18.01 -6.63 6.62
C PHE A 439 -17.44 -8.02 6.35
N GLY A 440 -16.25 -8.14 5.74
CA GLY A 440 -15.61 -9.43 5.47
C GLY A 440 -15.35 -10.27 6.74
N PRO A 441 -14.67 -9.72 7.76
CA PRO A 441 -14.53 -10.41 9.05
C PRO A 441 -15.87 -10.64 9.75
N GLU A 442 -16.81 -9.71 9.62
CA GLU A 442 -18.15 -9.84 10.22
C GLU A 442 -18.92 -11.03 9.64
N LEU A 443 -18.81 -11.29 8.34
CA LEU A 443 -19.44 -12.47 7.73
C LEU A 443 -18.87 -13.78 8.31
N LEU A 444 -17.62 -13.79 8.75
CA LEU A 444 -17.02 -14.98 9.37
C LEU A 444 -17.56 -15.25 10.77
N THR A 445 -18.06 -14.25 11.50
CA THR A 445 -18.62 -14.46 12.85
C THR A 445 -19.91 -15.28 12.81
N HIS A 446 -20.61 -15.27 11.68
CA HIS A 446 -21.78 -16.11 11.41
C HIS A 446 -21.42 -17.54 10.95
N THR A 447 -20.12 -17.84 10.80
CA THR A 447 -19.61 -19.16 10.41
C THR A 447 -18.81 -19.77 11.57
N PRO A 448 -18.54 -21.09 11.58
CA PRO A 448 -17.67 -21.70 12.58
C PRO A 448 -16.17 -21.32 12.43
N LEU A 449 -15.81 -20.54 11.40
CA LEU A 449 -14.43 -20.12 11.17
C LEU A 449 -14.07 -18.93 12.08
N SER A 450 -12.83 -18.91 12.59
CA SER A 450 -12.35 -17.75 13.34
C SER A 450 -12.10 -16.55 12.41
N THR A 451 -12.26 -15.34 12.93
CA THR A 451 -11.95 -14.10 12.20
C THR A 451 -10.47 -13.97 11.83
N LEU A 452 -9.60 -14.75 12.50
CA LEU A 452 -8.17 -14.85 12.18
C LEU A 452 -7.89 -15.45 10.80
N TRP A 453 -8.85 -16.13 10.18
CA TRP A 453 -8.73 -16.61 8.80
C TRP A 453 -8.85 -15.47 7.78
N PHE A 454 -9.41 -14.31 8.16
CA PHE A 454 -9.68 -13.24 7.21
C PHE A 454 -8.42 -12.71 6.50
N PRO A 455 -7.29 -12.39 7.16
CA PRO A 455 -6.07 -11.97 6.47
C PRO A 455 -5.53 -13.02 5.48
N LEU A 456 -5.72 -14.32 5.77
CA LEU A 456 -5.34 -15.39 4.84
C LEU A 456 -6.23 -15.39 3.61
N ILE A 457 -7.54 -15.17 3.77
CA ILE A 457 -8.49 -15.02 2.66
C ILE A 457 -8.11 -13.81 1.81
N VAL A 458 -7.77 -12.67 2.42
CA VAL A 458 -7.31 -11.47 1.69
C VAL A 458 -6.03 -11.77 0.91
N GLY A 459 -5.06 -12.46 1.52
CA GLY A 459 -3.81 -12.85 0.85
C GLY A 459 -4.03 -13.81 -0.32
N ALA A 460 -4.88 -14.84 -0.15
CA ALA A 460 -5.22 -15.77 -1.20
C ALA A 460 -5.96 -15.07 -2.36
N LEU A 461 -6.92 -14.20 -2.03
CA LEU A 461 -7.64 -13.40 -3.01
C LEU A 461 -6.71 -12.48 -3.79
N LEU A 462 -5.71 -11.88 -3.12
CA LEU A 462 -4.67 -11.10 -3.80
C LEU A 462 -3.87 -11.93 -4.80
N ILE A 463 -3.42 -13.13 -4.43
CA ILE A 463 -2.66 -14.00 -5.34
C ILE A 463 -3.51 -14.36 -6.57
N VAL A 464 -4.74 -14.84 -6.33
CA VAL A 464 -5.68 -15.20 -7.40
C VAL A 464 -5.97 -14.00 -8.29
N GLN A 465 -6.19 -12.82 -7.69
CA GLN A 465 -6.53 -11.61 -8.42
C GLN A 465 -5.38 -11.09 -9.28
N VAL A 466 -4.14 -11.14 -8.78
CA VAL A 466 -2.94 -10.77 -9.55
C VAL A 466 -2.75 -11.70 -10.74
N ILE A 467 -3.10 -12.99 -10.61
CA ILE A 467 -3.03 -13.97 -11.70
C ILE A 467 -4.14 -13.74 -12.74
N LEU A 468 -5.38 -13.54 -12.30
CA LEU A 468 -6.54 -13.48 -13.19
C LEU A 468 -6.77 -12.09 -13.82
N THR A 469 -6.60 -11.03 -13.04
CA THR A 469 -7.00 -9.67 -13.41
C THR A 469 -6.04 -8.62 -12.81
N PRO A 470 -4.90 -8.36 -13.47
CA PRO A 470 -3.85 -7.45 -12.98
C PRO A 470 -4.30 -6.00 -12.74
N GLN A 471 -5.41 -5.57 -13.35
CA GLN A 471 -6.00 -4.24 -13.19
C GLN A 471 -6.89 -4.06 -11.95
N GLY A 472 -7.23 -5.15 -11.24
CA GLY A 472 -8.21 -5.15 -10.15
C GLY A 472 -9.64 -5.49 -10.61
N VAL A 473 -10.48 -5.95 -9.67
CA VAL A 473 -11.85 -6.45 -9.97
C VAL A 473 -12.76 -5.34 -10.48
N VAL A 474 -12.76 -4.17 -9.82
CA VAL A 474 -13.69 -3.09 -10.14
C VAL A 474 -13.41 -2.49 -11.53
N PRO A 475 -12.15 -2.17 -11.91
CA PRO A 475 -11.86 -1.71 -13.27
C PRO A 475 -12.20 -2.75 -14.35
N ASP A 476 -11.92 -4.05 -14.11
CA ASP A 476 -12.26 -5.11 -15.08
C ASP A 476 -13.77 -5.21 -15.31
N TRP A 477 -14.54 -5.18 -14.21
CA TRP A 477 -16.01 -5.20 -14.28
C TRP A 477 -16.57 -3.98 -15.01
N GLN A 478 -16.01 -2.79 -14.77
CA GLN A 478 -16.36 -1.57 -15.50
C GLN A 478 -16.06 -1.68 -17.00
N GLU A 479 -14.92 -2.28 -17.38
CA GLU A 479 -14.54 -2.49 -18.78
C GLU A 479 -15.49 -3.48 -19.48
N ARG A 480 -15.83 -4.60 -18.84
CA ARG A 480 -16.79 -5.58 -19.37
C ARG A 480 -18.19 -4.97 -19.54
N PHE A 481 -18.63 -4.19 -18.56
CA PHE A 481 -19.92 -3.49 -18.65
C PHE A 481 -19.94 -2.49 -19.80
N ARG A 482 -18.84 -1.75 -20.02
CA ARG A 482 -18.69 -0.83 -21.17
C ARG A 482 -18.73 -1.55 -22.51
N ARG A 483 -18.13 -2.73 -22.63
CA ARG A 483 -18.20 -3.54 -23.87
C ARG A 483 -19.63 -4.00 -24.17
N ARG A 484 -20.42 -4.26 -23.12
CA ARG A 484 -21.83 -4.67 -23.25
C ARG A 484 -22.76 -3.50 -23.60
N PHE A 485 -22.42 -2.29 -23.16
CA PHE A 485 -23.14 -1.06 -23.47
C PHE A 485 -22.18 0.01 -24.00
N PRO A 486 -21.75 -0.11 -25.28
CA PRO A 486 -20.81 0.83 -25.85
C PRO A 486 -21.41 2.26 -25.86
N PRO A 487 -20.60 3.28 -25.56
CA PRO A 487 -21.00 4.67 -25.75
C PRO A 487 -21.44 4.91 -27.20
N PRO A 488 -22.45 5.76 -27.44
CA PRO A 488 -22.75 6.20 -28.80
C PRO A 488 -21.48 6.81 -29.42
N PRO A 489 -21.15 6.49 -30.69
CA PRO A 489 -19.94 6.98 -31.32
C PRO A 489 -19.92 8.51 -31.33
N ARG A 490 -18.77 9.12 -31.00
CA ARG A 490 -18.58 10.59 -30.92
C ARG A 490 -18.60 11.26 -32.30
N PHE A 491 -18.50 10.47 -33.35
CA PHE A 491 -18.64 10.91 -34.73
C PHE A 491 -19.78 10.09 -35.34
N PRO A 492 -20.63 10.69 -36.20
CA PRO A 492 -21.43 9.89 -37.12
C PRO A 492 -20.48 8.92 -37.80
N ASP A 493 -20.83 7.63 -37.84
CA ASP A 493 -20.05 6.66 -38.60
C ASP A 493 -19.76 7.27 -39.97
N ALA A 494 -18.47 7.29 -40.36
CA ALA A 494 -18.14 7.69 -41.72
C ALA A 494 -19.05 6.89 -42.64
N PRO A 495 -19.76 7.54 -43.60
CA PRO A 495 -20.68 6.82 -44.46
C PRO A 495 -19.97 5.60 -45.01
N GLU A 496 -20.63 4.43 -44.94
CA GLU A 496 -20.10 3.18 -45.47
C GLU A 496 -19.42 3.44 -46.83
N PRO A 497 -18.28 2.79 -47.13
CA PRO A 497 -17.52 3.02 -48.36
C PRO A 497 -18.30 2.75 -49.66
N ALA A 498 -19.60 2.45 -49.59
CA ALA A 498 -20.54 2.38 -50.70
C ALA A 498 -20.86 3.73 -51.38
N THR A 499 -20.47 4.87 -50.80
CA THR A 499 -20.80 6.20 -51.37
C THR A 499 -19.62 7.04 -51.84
N LEU A 500 -18.38 6.53 -51.78
CA LEU A 500 -17.32 7.17 -52.54
C LEU A 500 -17.65 6.99 -54.03
N PRO A 501 -17.86 8.08 -54.80
CA PRO A 501 -17.94 7.94 -56.24
C PRO A 501 -16.65 7.22 -56.64
N LYS A 502 -16.78 6.10 -57.36
CA LYS A 502 -15.63 5.47 -58.01
C LYS A 502 -14.91 6.61 -58.71
N LEU A 503 -13.74 6.99 -58.21
CA LEU A 503 -12.82 7.85 -58.95
C LEU A 503 -12.67 7.12 -60.28
N ALA A 504 -13.29 7.69 -61.30
CA ALA A 504 -13.30 7.13 -62.63
C ALA A 504 -11.84 6.83 -62.95
N ALA A 505 -11.59 5.61 -63.43
CA ALA A 505 -10.34 5.24 -64.06
C ALA A 505 -10.18 6.10 -65.33
N SER A 506 -9.89 7.38 -65.13
CA SER A 506 -9.68 8.39 -66.14
C SER A 506 -8.20 8.70 -66.13
N GLU A 507 -7.54 8.18 -67.15
CA GLU A 507 -6.26 8.64 -67.68
C GLU A 507 -5.03 8.29 -66.84
N ALA A 508 -4.57 7.06 -67.02
CA ALA A 508 -3.15 6.77 -66.92
C ALA A 508 -2.40 7.69 -67.90
N PRO A 509 -1.43 8.51 -67.44
CA PRO A 509 -0.62 9.30 -68.37
C PRO A 509 0.21 8.33 -69.22
N THR A 510 0.03 8.41 -70.53
CA THR A 510 0.87 7.75 -71.53
C THR A 510 2.33 8.02 -71.23
N MET A 511 3.08 6.95 -70.93
CA MET A 511 4.54 7.02 -70.85
C MET A 511 5.09 7.52 -72.18
N VAL A 512 5.69 8.71 -72.14
CA VAL A 512 6.52 9.23 -73.22
C VAL A 512 7.77 8.35 -73.28
N LYS A 513 7.93 7.60 -74.37
CA LYS A 513 9.21 6.99 -74.74
C LYS A 513 10.19 8.11 -75.09
N VAL A 514 11.26 8.23 -74.32
CA VAL A 514 12.57 8.74 -74.78
C VAL A 514 13.62 7.75 -74.31
#